data_AF-A0A535JSB6-F1
#
_entry.id   AF-A0A535JSB6-F1
#
_cell.length_a   1.000
_cell.length_b   1.000
_cell.length_c   1.000
_cell.angle_alpha   90.00
_cell.angle_beta   90.00
_cell.angle_gamma   90.00
#
_symmetry.space_group_name_H-M   'P 1'
#
loop_
_entity.id
_entity.type
_entity.pdbx_description
1 polymer ?
#
loop_
_entity_poly.entity_id
_entity_poly.type
_entity_poly.pdbx_seq_one_letter_code
_entity_poly.pdbx_strand_id
1 'polypeptide(L)'
;MRQTVRLSLARLVAVGTLVIAPLLLASPGAATVVDNIHFTRTVTNANPCAPEDGPVTLTFEVHGVIQQLADGTFLTHGNYHGTGSSTSGTEYVVNRQEWFTTDASGSGGGTAHVERISKGSSDNTQLDVTFTFPPLTVSMAFRCVG
;
A
#
# COMPACT_ATOMS: atom_id res chain seq x y z
N MET A 1 -32.07 -51.34 -25.69
CA MET A 1 -31.55 -51.95 -26.93
C MET A 1 -30.47 -51.01 -27.46
N ARG A 2 -29.21 -51.45 -27.54
CA ARG A 2 -28.04 -50.61 -27.91
C ARG A 2 -28.09 -50.26 -29.40
N GLN A 3 -27.78 -49.02 -29.75
CA GLN A 3 -27.47 -48.66 -31.14
C GLN A 3 -26.14 -47.90 -31.19
N THR A 4 -25.19 -48.52 -31.89
CA THR A 4 -23.81 -48.07 -32.08
C THR A 4 -23.75 -47.06 -33.22
N VAL A 5 -23.17 -45.89 -32.99
CA VAL A 5 -22.93 -44.85 -33.99
C VAL A 5 -21.66 -45.21 -34.78
N ARG A 6 -21.73 -45.21 -36.12
CA ARG A 6 -20.56 -45.29 -37.01
C ARG A 6 -20.20 -43.89 -37.49
N LEU A 7 -18.99 -43.43 -37.17
CA LEU A 7 -18.41 -42.22 -37.77
C LEU A 7 -17.85 -42.55 -39.15
N SER A 8 -18.20 -41.72 -40.13
CA SER A 8 -17.54 -41.65 -41.44
C SER A 8 -17.00 -40.23 -41.62
N LEU A 9 -15.67 -40.08 -41.58
CA LEU A 9 -14.98 -38.85 -41.96
C LEU A 9 -15.09 -38.65 -43.48
N ALA A 10 -15.71 -37.57 -43.92
CA ALA A 10 -15.54 -37.05 -45.27
C ALA A 10 -15.54 -35.51 -45.24
N ARG A 11 -14.32 -34.95 -45.34
CA ARG A 11 -13.93 -33.66 -45.93
C ARG A 11 -15.00 -32.55 -45.96
N LEU A 12 -14.90 -31.57 -45.06
CA LEU A 12 -15.42 -30.22 -45.31
C LEU A 12 -14.27 -29.30 -45.75
N VAL A 13 -14.35 -28.82 -46.98
CA VAL A 13 -13.59 -27.67 -47.47
C VAL A 13 -14.31 -26.41 -47.00
N ALA A 14 -13.55 -25.53 -46.38
CA ALA A 14 -13.97 -24.28 -45.79
C ALA A 14 -14.43 -23.25 -46.83
N VAL A 15 -15.62 -22.66 -46.62
CA VAL A 15 -15.92 -21.24 -46.92
C VAL A 15 -17.09 -20.84 -46.01
N GLY A 16 -16.88 -19.90 -45.09
CA GLY A 16 -17.96 -19.41 -44.22
C GLY A 16 -17.46 -18.50 -43.11
N THR A 17 -17.11 -17.27 -43.49
CA THR A 17 -17.13 -16.05 -42.67
C THR A 17 -16.74 -16.20 -41.19
N LEU A 18 -15.45 -16.12 -40.95
CA LEU A 18 -14.86 -15.89 -39.64
C LEU A 18 -15.22 -14.47 -39.17
N VAL A 19 -16.32 -14.31 -38.44
CA VAL A 19 -16.58 -13.09 -37.66
C VAL A 19 -15.65 -13.14 -36.46
N ILE A 20 -14.39 -12.72 -36.65
CA ILE A 20 -13.53 -12.37 -35.52
C ILE A 20 -14.07 -11.03 -35.02
N ALA A 21 -14.96 -11.07 -34.03
CA ALA A 21 -15.13 -9.91 -33.16
C ALA A 21 -13.76 -9.67 -32.52
N PRO A 22 -13.11 -8.51 -32.70
CA PRO A 22 -12.00 -8.18 -31.83
C PRO A 22 -12.63 -7.94 -30.46
N LEU A 23 -12.57 -8.95 -29.60
CA LEU A 23 -12.51 -8.72 -28.17
C LEU A 23 -11.29 -7.82 -27.96
N LEU A 24 -11.53 -6.51 -27.99
CA LEU A 24 -10.71 -5.52 -27.32
C LEU A 24 -10.77 -5.89 -25.84
N LEU A 25 -10.02 -6.92 -25.46
CA LEU A 25 -9.46 -7.04 -24.14
C LEU A 25 -8.62 -5.78 -24.00
N ALA A 26 -9.23 -4.73 -23.44
CA ALA A 26 -8.48 -3.67 -22.83
C ALA A 26 -7.52 -4.38 -21.88
N SER A 27 -6.24 -4.44 -22.27
CA SER A 27 -5.19 -4.83 -21.34
C SER A 27 -5.42 -4.01 -20.09
N PRO A 28 -5.53 -4.59 -18.89
CA PRO A 28 -5.55 -3.79 -17.67
C PRO A 28 -4.33 -2.88 -17.77
N GLY A 29 -4.58 -1.57 -17.91
CA GLY A 29 -3.53 -0.61 -18.21
C GLY A 29 -2.46 -0.77 -17.14
N ALA A 30 -1.24 -1.13 -17.55
CA ALA A 30 -0.17 -1.39 -16.61
C ALA A 30 0.05 -0.13 -15.77
N ALA A 31 0.07 -0.30 -14.45
CA ALA A 31 0.44 0.77 -13.54
C ALA A 31 1.86 1.24 -13.91
N THR A 32 2.02 2.51 -14.23
CA THR A 32 3.33 3.08 -14.59
C THR A 32 3.91 3.75 -13.36
N VAL A 33 5.16 3.42 -12.98
CA VAL A 33 5.87 4.16 -11.94
C VAL A 33 6.16 5.55 -12.48
N VAL A 34 5.56 6.57 -11.86
CA VAL A 34 5.72 7.98 -12.24
C VAL A 34 6.69 8.72 -11.32
N ASP A 35 6.94 8.18 -10.12
CA ASP A 35 7.93 8.74 -9.20
C ASP A 35 8.53 7.67 -8.27
N ASN A 36 9.78 7.87 -7.87
CA ASN A 36 10.49 7.10 -6.86
C ASN A 36 11.31 8.08 -6.02
N ILE A 37 10.85 8.29 -4.78
CA ILE A 37 11.35 9.34 -3.90
C ILE A 37 12.12 8.76 -2.74
N HIS A 38 13.23 9.40 -2.41
CA HIS A 38 14.00 9.15 -1.21
C HIS A 38 14.22 10.49 -0.49
N PHE A 39 13.83 10.56 0.78
CA PHE A 39 14.00 11.78 1.56
C PHE A 39 14.09 11.48 3.05
N THR A 40 14.72 12.40 3.77
CA THR A 40 14.76 12.37 5.23
C THR A 40 13.67 13.29 5.79
N ARG A 41 13.00 12.85 6.85
CA ARG A 41 12.01 13.65 7.57
C ARG A 41 12.21 13.54 9.08
N THR A 42 12.22 14.68 9.77
CA THR A 42 12.19 14.70 11.24
C THR A 42 10.80 14.99 11.76
N VAL A 43 10.37 14.26 12.80
CA VAL A 43 9.11 14.49 13.51
C VAL A 43 9.33 14.34 15.00
N THR A 44 8.56 15.08 15.80
CA THR A 44 8.53 14.92 17.25
C THR A 44 7.13 14.53 17.67
N ASN A 45 6.98 13.38 18.34
CA ASN A 45 5.69 12.84 18.77
C ASN A 45 5.80 12.20 20.15
N ALA A 46 4.69 12.15 20.88
CA ALA A 46 4.62 11.39 22.13
C ALA A 46 4.56 9.88 21.88
N ASN A 47 5.03 9.09 22.86
CA ASN A 47 4.81 7.65 22.89
C ASN A 47 3.74 7.29 23.94
N PRO A 48 2.51 6.90 23.55
CA PRO A 48 1.46 6.67 24.53
C PRO A 48 1.70 5.43 25.40
N CYS A 49 2.60 4.52 25.03
CA CYS A 49 2.99 3.36 25.84
C CYS A 49 4.14 3.61 26.80
N ALA A 50 4.80 4.76 26.68
CA ALA A 50 5.86 5.20 27.60
C ALA A 50 5.76 6.73 27.77
N PRO A 51 4.65 7.25 28.31
CA PRO A 51 4.44 8.70 28.45
C PRO A 51 5.50 9.38 29.33
N GLU A 52 6.09 8.63 30.27
CA GLU A 52 7.17 9.08 31.15
C GLU A 52 8.45 9.46 30.42
N ASP A 53 8.66 8.94 29.21
CA ASP A 53 9.82 9.29 28.39
C ASP A 53 9.74 10.71 27.81
N GLY A 54 8.54 11.28 27.80
CA GLY A 54 8.25 12.55 27.15
C GLY A 54 8.25 12.46 25.62
N PRO A 55 8.31 13.61 24.92
CA PRO A 55 8.35 13.65 23.46
C PRO A 55 9.57 12.92 22.90
N VAL A 56 9.35 12.15 21.83
CA VAL A 56 10.38 11.44 21.05
C VAL A 56 10.61 12.18 19.75
N THR A 57 11.85 12.59 19.51
CA THR A 57 12.27 13.17 18.22
C THR A 57 12.86 12.07 17.36
N LEU A 58 12.23 11.82 16.21
CA LEU A 58 12.55 10.76 15.27
C LEU A 58 12.99 11.36 13.95
N THR A 59 14.09 10.85 13.40
CA THR A 59 14.54 11.11 12.03
C THR A 59 14.28 9.87 11.21
N PHE A 60 13.47 10.01 10.16
CA PHE A 60 13.07 8.95 9.24
C PHE A 60 13.80 9.07 7.92
N GLU A 61 14.38 7.96 7.48
CA GLU A 61 14.69 7.70 6.07
C GLU A 61 13.44 7.12 5.41
N VAL A 62 13.02 7.76 4.32
CA VAL A 62 11.77 7.44 3.61
C VAL A 62 12.08 7.03 2.20
N HIS A 63 11.49 5.91 1.77
CA HIS A 63 11.43 5.50 0.37
C HIS A 63 9.97 5.37 -0.05
N GLY A 64 9.56 6.17 -1.03
CA GLY A 64 8.22 6.16 -1.60
C GLY A 64 8.23 5.82 -3.08
N VAL A 65 7.21 5.09 -3.53
CA VAL A 65 6.97 4.81 -4.95
C VAL A 65 5.56 5.27 -5.30
N ILE A 66 5.43 6.04 -6.38
CA ILE A 66 4.14 6.52 -6.89
C ILE A 66 3.91 5.88 -8.25
N GLN A 67 2.77 5.22 -8.38
CA GLN A 67 2.31 4.59 -9.61
C GLN A 67 1.04 5.27 -10.11
N GLN A 68 0.92 5.47 -11.42
CA GLN A 68 -0.29 5.96 -12.04
C GLN A 68 -0.96 4.84 -12.84
N LEU A 69 -2.26 4.65 -12.61
CA LEU A 69 -3.12 3.75 -13.36
C LEU A 69 -3.68 4.45 -14.60
N ALA A 70 -4.18 3.67 -15.55
CA ALA A 70 -4.72 4.19 -16.81
C ALA A 70 -5.97 5.08 -16.65
N ASP A 71 -6.69 4.95 -15.53
CA ASP A 71 -7.85 5.78 -15.18
C ASP A 71 -7.45 7.11 -14.49
N GLY A 72 -6.15 7.37 -14.34
CA GLY A 72 -5.62 8.56 -13.68
C GLY A 72 -5.48 8.44 -12.16
N THR A 73 -5.83 7.29 -11.57
CA THR A 73 -5.60 7.01 -10.15
C THR A 73 -4.11 6.88 -9.84
N PHE A 74 -3.68 7.46 -8.73
CA PHE A 74 -2.34 7.31 -8.16
C PHE A 74 -2.35 6.33 -7.00
N LEU A 75 -1.40 5.39 -7.00
CA LEU A 75 -1.10 4.49 -5.89
C LEU A 75 0.26 4.87 -5.33
N THR A 76 0.31 5.19 -4.04
CA THR A 76 1.54 5.51 -3.33
C THR A 76 1.83 4.45 -2.29
N HIS A 77 3.05 3.92 -2.30
CA HIS A 77 3.55 3.03 -1.26
C HIS A 77 4.81 3.63 -0.63
N GLY A 78 4.86 3.70 0.69
CA GLY A 78 5.97 4.29 1.42
C GLY A 78 6.51 3.35 2.50
N ASN A 79 7.83 3.24 2.57
CA ASN A 79 8.56 2.56 3.63
C ASN A 79 9.40 3.57 4.39
N TYR A 80 9.35 3.48 5.71
CA TYR A 80 9.94 4.44 6.62
C TYR A 80 10.75 3.67 7.64
N HIS A 81 12.00 4.07 7.83
CA HIS A 81 12.82 3.62 8.93
C HIS A 81 13.31 4.83 9.70
N GLY A 82 12.96 4.89 10.98
CA GLY A 82 13.23 6.02 11.84
C GLY A 82 14.01 5.61 13.07
N THR A 83 14.93 6.49 13.46
CA THR A 83 15.66 6.39 14.73
C THR A 83 15.55 7.70 15.48
N GLY A 84 15.58 7.64 16.80
CA GLY A 84 15.49 8.85 17.60
C GLY A 84 15.59 8.60 19.08
N SER A 85 15.43 9.67 19.85
CA SER A 85 15.46 9.61 21.30
C SER A 85 14.39 10.49 21.92
N SER A 86 13.95 10.06 23.11
CA SER A 86 13.06 10.82 23.96
C SER A 86 13.81 11.88 24.77
N THR A 87 13.06 12.76 25.42
CA THR A 87 13.63 13.75 26.34
C THR A 87 14.29 13.09 27.56
N SER A 88 13.82 11.91 27.97
CA SER A 88 14.43 11.06 29.01
C SER A 88 15.70 10.31 28.56
N GLY A 89 16.08 10.39 27.28
CA GLY A 89 17.23 9.69 26.70
C GLY A 89 16.94 8.24 26.31
N THR A 90 15.68 7.80 26.29
CA THR A 90 15.31 6.49 25.74
C THR A 90 15.44 6.52 24.23
N GLU A 91 16.18 5.54 23.68
CA GLU A 91 16.34 5.37 22.23
C GLU A 91 15.18 4.58 21.63
N TYR A 92 14.82 4.96 20.41
CA TYR A 92 13.70 4.42 19.66
C TYR A 92 14.09 4.07 18.24
N VAL A 93 13.60 2.91 17.78
CA VAL A 93 13.55 2.53 16.37
C VAL A 93 12.08 2.47 15.96
N VAL A 94 11.75 2.99 14.78
CA VAL A 94 10.40 3.01 14.25
C VAL A 94 10.40 2.54 12.80
N ASN A 95 9.62 1.53 12.50
CA ASN A 95 9.32 1.15 11.13
C ASN A 95 7.89 1.58 10.82
N ARG A 96 7.68 2.13 9.63
CA ARG A 96 6.34 2.45 9.13
C ARG A 96 6.20 2.01 7.69
N GLN A 97 5.05 1.45 7.38
CA GLN A 97 4.62 1.16 6.02
C GLN A 97 3.31 1.89 5.76
N GLU A 98 3.16 2.49 4.58
CA GLU A 98 1.94 3.17 4.19
C GLU A 98 1.54 2.86 2.77
N TRP A 99 0.23 2.79 2.56
CA TRP A 99 -0.41 2.67 1.26
C TRP A 99 -1.46 3.75 1.15
N PHE A 100 -1.44 4.45 0.04
CA PHE A 100 -2.36 5.55 -0.21
C PHE A 100 -2.82 5.53 -1.66
N THR A 101 -4.06 5.90 -1.90
CA THR A 101 -4.67 5.96 -3.23
C THR A 101 -5.34 7.32 -3.40
N THR A 102 -5.06 8.00 -4.51
CA THR A 102 -5.80 9.19 -4.97
C THR A 102 -6.41 8.91 -6.33
N ASP A 103 -7.71 9.11 -6.49
CA ASP A 103 -8.33 9.11 -7.81
C ASP A 103 -8.01 10.40 -8.60
N ALA A 104 -8.38 10.41 -9.88
CA ALA A 104 -8.18 11.56 -10.77
C ALA A 104 -8.93 12.83 -10.34
N SER A 105 -9.92 12.73 -9.45
CA SER A 105 -10.66 13.87 -8.89
C SER A 105 -9.94 14.51 -7.70
N GLY A 106 -8.87 13.89 -7.21
CA GLY A 106 -8.18 14.32 -6.00
C GLY A 106 -8.82 13.79 -4.71
N SER A 107 -9.72 12.80 -4.81
CA SER A 107 -10.26 12.09 -3.64
C SER A 107 -9.45 10.83 -3.39
N GLY A 108 -9.38 10.36 -2.15
CA GLY A 108 -8.49 9.28 -1.81
C GLY A 108 -8.59 8.80 -0.39
N GLY A 109 -7.70 7.87 -0.07
CA GLY A 109 -7.53 7.35 1.27
C GLY A 109 -6.38 6.37 1.34
N GLY A 110 -6.02 6.00 2.56
CA GLY A 110 -4.87 5.15 2.79
C GLY A 110 -4.82 4.58 4.19
N THR A 111 -3.89 3.66 4.36
CA THR A 111 -3.57 3.02 5.61
C THR A 111 -2.10 3.15 5.90
N ALA A 112 -1.73 3.29 7.18
CA ALA A 112 -0.36 3.15 7.61
C ALA A 112 -0.29 2.20 8.81
N HIS A 113 0.71 1.35 8.82
CA HIS A 113 1.10 0.53 9.96
C HIS A 113 2.41 1.06 10.52
N VAL A 114 2.49 1.22 11.83
CA VAL A 114 3.67 1.74 12.52
C VAL A 114 4.03 0.79 13.65
N GLU A 115 5.27 0.32 13.64
CA GLU A 115 5.90 -0.48 14.67
C GLU A 115 6.98 0.37 15.33
N ARG A 116 6.93 0.49 16.65
CA ARG A 116 7.91 1.26 17.42
C ARG A 116 8.52 0.36 18.49
N ILE A 117 9.84 0.38 18.55
CA ILE A 117 10.69 -0.35 19.48
C ILE A 117 11.36 0.69 20.39
N SER A 118 11.23 0.52 21.70
CA SER A 118 11.95 1.30 22.71
C SER A 118 12.82 0.37 23.53
N LYS A 119 14.10 0.67 23.76
CA LYS A 119 15.00 -0.07 24.67
C LYS A 119 14.80 -1.61 24.66
N GLY A 120 15.49 -2.29 23.77
CA GLY A 120 15.43 -3.76 23.63
C GLY A 120 15.26 -4.18 22.17
N SER A 121 14.68 -5.36 21.95
CA SER A 121 14.54 -5.96 20.61
C SER A 121 13.08 -6.16 20.16
N SER A 122 12.11 -5.72 20.96
CA SER A 122 10.68 -5.96 20.70
C SER A 122 9.91 -4.65 20.62
N ASP A 123 8.84 -4.66 19.84
CA ASP A 123 7.91 -3.53 19.77
C ASP A 123 7.37 -3.20 21.15
N ASN A 124 7.31 -1.91 21.47
CA ASN A 124 6.57 -1.40 22.62
C ASN A 124 5.21 -0.79 22.23
N THR A 125 5.08 -0.40 20.95
CA THR A 125 3.95 0.34 20.43
C THR A 125 3.66 -0.10 19.00
N GLN A 126 2.40 -0.42 18.72
CA GLN A 126 1.86 -0.61 17.37
C GLN A 126 0.72 0.38 17.11
N LEU A 127 0.69 0.96 15.92
CA LEU A 127 -0.31 1.94 15.51
C LEU A 127 -0.77 1.66 14.08
N ASP A 128 -2.08 1.48 13.92
CA ASP A 128 -2.76 1.42 12.63
C ASP A 128 -3.46 2.77 12.40
N VAL A 129 -3.21 3.38 11.25
CA VAL A 129 -3.86 4.64 10.83
C VAL A 129 -4.64 4.37 9.56
N THR A 130 -5.87 4.86 9.47
CA THR A 130 -6.66 4.92 8.24
C THR A 130 -7.09 6.36 8.01
N PHE A 131 -7.03 6.83 6.77
CA PHE A 131 -7.52 8.16 6.43
C PHE A 131 -8.22 8.17 5.07
N THR A 132 -9.13 9.12 4.89
CA THR A 132 -9.83 9.39 3.62
C THR A 132 -9.95 10.90 3.40
N PHE A 133 -10.08 11.36 2.15
CA PHE A 133 -10.34 12.75 1.80
C PHE A 133 -10.97 12.88 0.40
N PRO A 134 -11.71 13.96 0.08
CA PRO A 134 -12.41 14.87 1.00
C PRO A 134 -13.78 14.28 1.46
N PRO A 135 -14.27 14.60 2.68
CA PRO A 135 -13.58 15.36 3.73
C PRO A 135 -12.48 14.52 4.39
N LEU A 136 -11.48 15.20 4.97
CA LEU A 136 -10.43 14.52 5.73
C LEU A 136 -11.04 13.82 6.94
N THR A 137 -10.99 12.50 6.94
CA THR A 137 -11.31 11.66 8.11
C THR A 137 -10.07 10.86 8.45
N VAL A 138 -9.71 10.80 9.73
CA VAL A 138 -8.57 10.02 10.22
C VAL A 138 -9.05 9.16 11.38
N SER A 139 -8.74 7.87 11.32
CA SER A 139 -8.96 6.89 12.36
C SER A 139 -7.62 6.29 12.76
N MET A 140 -7.39 6.17 14.07
CA MET A 140 -6.13 5.69 14.63
C MET A 140 -6.45 4.61 15.67
N ALA A 141 -5.89 3.43 15.50
CA ALA A 141 -5.97 2.34 16.46
C ALA A 141 -4.58 2.06 17.02
N PHE A 142 -4.45 2.16 18.33
CA PHE A 142 -3.18 2.10 19.03
C PHE A 142 -3.16 0.93 20.00
N ARG A 143 -2.00 0.28 20.13
CA ARG A 143 -1.79 -0.87 21.00
C ARG A 143 -0.42 -0.78 21.67
N CYS A 144 -0.40 -0.98 22.98
CA CYS A 144 0.83 -1.27 23.71
C CYS A 144 1.10 -2.75 23.66
N VAL A 145 2.33 -3.07 23.28
CA VAL A 145 2.86 -4.43 23.14
C VAL A 145 4.21 -4.49 23.87
N GLY A 146 4.72 -5.69 24.11
CA GLY A 146 5.93 -5.89 24.92
C GLY A 146 5.65 -6.75 26.14
#